data_AF-A0A8E2HBJ4-F1
#
_entry.id   AF-A0A8E2HBJ4-F1
#
_cell.length_a   1.000
_cell.length_b   1.000
_cell.length_c   1.000
_cell.angle_alpha   90.00
_cell.angle_beta   90.00
_cell.angle_gamma   90.00
#
_symmetry.space_group_name_H-M   'P 1'
#
loop_
_entity.id
_entity.type
_entity.pdbx_description
1 polymer ?
#
loop_
_entity_poly.entity_id
_entity_poly.type
_entity_poly.pdbx_seq_one_letter_code
_entity_poly.pdbx_strand_id
1 'polypeptide(L)'
;MVKDPDAMRQASRPIAATLLALLTSASLATATPLMALGTPPASSTLGQEDMSNRENVDPSTSGQVDSTTGEHVDTSTVTGDPFYCGERKLGTWFYCERPKPKPADTSASASAVSPSYRQKLDKIGARLEELKAKAILEPTSDNIIAYVRYQREQLDRASTFADVWERAIWQHPDLDYTLQRPVSTLGKTAWLAQRKTDREAVIASLSERYGLFF
;
A
#
# COMPACT_ATOMS: atom_id res chain seq x y z
N MET A 1 10.17 -51.17 7.25
CA MET A 1 9.93 -52.10 6.13
C MET A 1 9.32 -51.30 4.98
N VAL A 2 10.15 -51.03 3.98
CA VAL A 2 9.77 -50.48 2.67
C VAL A 2 9.12 -51.61 1.87
N LYS A 3 8.08 -51.31 1.07
CA LYS A 3 7.74 -52.18 -0.07
C LYS A 3 7.21 -51.32 -1.23
N ASP A 4 7.97 -51.40 -2.31
CA ASP A 4 8.05 -50.47 -3.43
C ASP A 4 6.82 -50.42 -4.37
N PRO A 5 6.68 -49.33 -5.15
CA PRO A 5 5.65 -49.11 -6.16
C PRO A 5 6.20 -49.36 -7.58
N ASP A 6 6.05 -50.56 -8.13
CA ASP A 6 6.50 -50.86 -9.51
C ASP A 6 5.59 -51.90 -10.19
N ALA A 7 4.31 -51.56 -10.35
CA ALA A 7 3.39 -52.38 -11.12
C ALA A 7 2.44 -51.51 -11.92
N MET A 8 2.92 -50.87 -13.00
CA MET A 8 2.14 -50.56 -14.22
C MET A 8 3.07 -49.96 -15.31
N ARG A 9 4.02 -50.76 -15.79
CA ARG A 9 4.66 -50.57 -17.10
C ARG A 9 4.78 -51.93 -17.77
N GLN A 10 3.76 -52.33 -18.54
CA GLN A 10 3.93 -53.12 -19.78
C GLN A 10 2.59 -53.63 -20.29
N ALA A 11 2.14 -53.06 -21.40
CA ALA A 11 1.34 -53.79 -22.39
C ALA A 11 1.60 -53.19 -23.76
N SER A 12 2.77 -53.53 -24.30
CA SER A 12 3.12 -53.44 -25.71
C SER A 12 2.25 -54.38 -26.54
N ARG A 13 1.64 -53.89 -27.62
CA ARG A 13 1.25 -54.71 -28.78
C ARG A 13 1.46 -53.92 -30.08
N PRO A 14 2.29 -54.41 -31.02
CA PRO A 14 2.39 -53.88 -32.37
C PRO A 14 1.60 -54.78 -33.34
N ILE A 15 0.85 -54.20 -34.28
CA ILE A 15 0.46 -54.87 -35.51
C ILE A 15 0.69 -53.90 -36.66
N ALA A 16 1.52 -54.34 -37.59
CA ALA A 16 1.96 -53.63 -38.77
C ALA A 16 0.98 -53.79 -39.95
N ALA A 17 1.04 -52.79 -40.82
CA ALA A 17 0.90 -52.84 -42.28
C ALA A 17 -0.45 -53.23 -42.92
N THR A 18 -1.03 -52.29 -43.68
CA THR A 18 -1.36 -52.51 -45.11
C THR A 18 -1.65 -51.19 -45.84
N LEU A 19 -1.06 -51.07 -47.03
CA LEU A 19 -1.22 -50.00 -48.03
C LEU A 19 -2.61 -50.02 -48.71
N LEU A 20 -3.14 -48.85 -49.09
CA LEU A 20 -3.41 -48.51 -50.50
C LEU A 20 -3.83 -47.03 -50.66
N ALA A 21 -3.35 -46.43 -51.75
CA ALA A 21 -3.56 -45.05 -52.16
C ALA A 21 -4.94 -44.81 -52.80
N LEU A 22 -5.42 -43.55 -52.74
CA LEU A 22 -6.23 -42.90 -53.79
C LEU A 22 -6.21 -41.38 -53.59
N LEU A 23 -5.84 -40.66 -54.65
CA LEU A 23 -5.82 -39.20 -54.78
C LEU A 23 -7.25 -38.65 -54.85
N THR A 24 -7.52 -37.50 -54.21
CA THR A 24 -8.25 -36.37 -54.83
C THR A 24 -7.96 -35.07 -54.08
N SER A 25 -7.70 -34.04 -54.88
CA SER A 25 -7.45 -32.64 -54.56
C SER A 25 -8.70 -31.89 -54.10
N ALA A 26 -8.58 -31.03 -53.08
CA ALA A 26 -9.39 -29.82 -52.96
C ALA A 26 -8.70 -28.80 -52.03
N SER A 27 -8.27 -27.69 -52.62
CA SER A 27 -7.76 -26.49 -51.97
C SER A 27 -8.79 -25.84 -51.04
N LEU A 28 -8.36 -25.33 -49.88
CA LEU A 28 -8.73 -24.02 -49.36
C LEU A 28 -7.73 -23.61 -48.27
N ALA A 29 -6.78 -22.76 -48.66
CA ALA A 29 -5.93 -22.04 -47.75
C ALA A 29 -6.77 -20.99 -47.01
N THR A 30 -6.87 -21.11 -45.69
CA THR A 30 -7.22 -19.98 -44.82
C THR A 30 -5.96 -19.57 -44.07
N ALA A 31 -5.27 -18.59 -44.64
CA ALA A 31 -4.21 -17.86 -43.98
C ALA A 31 -4.85 -16.98 -42.88
N THR A 32 -4.52 -17.24 -41.62
CA THR A 32 -4.73 -16.28 -40.53
C THR A 32 -3.42 -15.52 -40.32
N PRO A 33 -3.38 -14.20 -40.54
CA PRO A 33 -2.18 -13.43 -40.31
C PRO A 33 -2.02 -13.16 -38.80
N LEU A 34 -0.86 -13.59 -38.30
CA LEU A 34 -0.26 -13.24 -37.02
C LEU A 34 0.10 -11.75 -37.04
N MET A 35 -0.70 -10.89 -36.39
CA MET A 35 -0.35 -9.48 -36.19
C MET A 35 0.52 -9.33 -34.95
N ALA A 36 1.71 -8.80 -35.20
CA ALA A 36 2.78 -8.55 -34.26
C ALA A 36 2.55 -7.28 -33.41
N LEU A 37 3.03 -7.38 -32.17
CA LEU A 37 3.73 -6.36 -31.37
C LEU A 37 3.50 -4.87 -31.72
N GLY A 38 2.73 -4.20 -30.88
CA GLY A 38 2.77 -2.75 -30.70
C GLY A 38 3.36 -2.40 -29.33
N THR A 39 4.62 -1.99 -29.30
CA THR A 39 5.29 -1.32 -28.17
C THR A 39 4.86 0.15 -28.11
N PRO A 40 4.46 0.70 -26.96
CA PRO A 40 4.26 2.14 -26.82
C PRO A 40 5.60 2.87 -26.56
N PRO A 41 5.88 4.01 -27.23
CA PRO A 41 7.05 4.82 -26.92
C PRO A 41 6.83 5.69 -25.67
N ALA A 42 7.91 5.83 -24.91
CA ALA A 42 8.05 6.74 -23.79
C ALA A 42 7.86 8.20 -24.20
N SER A 43 7.31 9.02 -23.30
CA SER A 43 7.38 10.48 -23.36
C SER A 43 7.82 11.00 -21.99
N SER A 44 8.89 11.78 -22.00
CA SER A 44 9.42 12.55 -20.88
C SER A 44 9.57 14.02 -21.30
N THR A 45 9.86 14.86 -20.29
CA THR A 45 9.95 16.34 -20.25
C THR A 45 8.60 16.99 -19.88
N LEU A 46 8.47 17.93 -18.94
CA LEU A 46 9.36 19.04 -18.56
C LEU A 46 8.90 19.61 -17.19
N GLY A 47 9.80 20.12 -16.34
CA GLY A 47 9.42 20.91 -15.15
C GLY A 47 10.35 20.75 -13.95
N GLN A 48 11.57 21.30 -14.06
CA GLN A 48 12.54 21.42 -12.99
C GLN A 48 12.53 22.88 -12.51
N GLU A 49 12.18 23.11 -11.25
CA GLU A 49 12.43 24.39 -10.58
C GLU A 49 13.40 24.17 -9.43
N ASP A 50 14.55 24.80 -9.61
CA ASP A 50 15.70 24.90 -8.73
C ASP A 50 15.54 26.19 -7.91
N MET A 51 15.56 26.07 -6.58
CA MET A 51 15.74 27.19 -5.66
C MET A 51 16.74 26.74 -4.60
N SER A 52 17.99 26.69 -5.03
CA SER A 52 19.14 26.70 -4.17
C SER A 52 19.36 28.10 -3.57
N ASN A 53 19.81 28.09 -2.31
CA ASN A 53 20.75 29.02 -1.68
C ASN A 53 20.20 29.96 -0.57
N ARG A 54 20.58 29.65 0.69
CA ARG A 54 21.40 30.57 1.50
C ARG A 54 21.99 29.87 2.74
N GLU A 55 23.32 29.73 2.72
CA GLU A 55 24.31 29.90 3.81
C GLU A 55 23.79 30.64 5.07
N ASN A 56 24.26 30.44 6.31
CA ASN A 56 25.64 30.26 6.77
C ASN A 56 25.71 30.06 8.32
N VAL A 57 26.82 29.44 8.77
CA VAL A 57 27.66 29.81 9.95
C VAL A 57 27.21 29.44 11.38
N ASP A 58 27.94 28.46 11.94
CA ASP A 58 28.20 28.18 13.36
C ASP A 58 28.82 29.40 14.09
N PRO A 59 28.80 29.46 15.45
CA PRO A 59 30.06 29.10 16.12
C PRO A 59 29.95 28.52 17.56
N SER A 60 31.01 27.77 17.91
CA SER A 60 31.63 27.62 19.24
C SER A 60 30.93 26.72 20.28
N THR A 61 31.49 25.57 20.69
CA THR A 61 32.78 25.25 21.35
C THR A 61 32.71 25.23 22.88
N SER A 62 33.03 24.03 23.40
CA SER A 62 33.62 23.66 24.69
C SER A 62 32.79 23.69 25.98
N GLY A 63 32.92 22.59 26.73
CA GLY A 63 32.65 22.54 28.17
C GLY A 63 32.28 21.16 28.69
N GLN A 64 33.26 20.27 28.88
CA GLN A 64 33.15 19.15 29.82
C GLN A 64 32.82 19.68 31.23
N VAL A 65 32.00 18.97 32.02
CA VAL A 65 32.38 18.49 33.37
C VAL A 65 31.34 17.51 33.96
N ASP A 66 31.87 16.57 34.73
CA ASP A 66 31.27 15.49 35.51
C ASP A 66 30.02 15.82 36.32
N SER A 67 29.21 14.79 36.64
CA SER A 67 28.89 14.43 38.04
C SER A 67 28.06 13.14 38.16
N THR A 68 28.71 12.16 38.79
CA THR A 68 28.24 11.09 39.69
C THR A 68 26.73 10.93 40.00
N THR A 69 26.28 9.69 39.79
CA THR A 69 25.54 8.81 40.71
C THR A 69 24.57 9.44 41.72
N GLY A 70 23.30 9.12 41.56
CA GLY A 70 22.25 9.32 42.56
C GLY A 70 21.01 8.52 42.20
N GLU A 71 21.04 7.25 42.55
CA GLU A 71 19.95 6.28 42.43
C GLU A 71 18.74 6.73 43.27
N HIS A 72 17.57 6.89 42.65
CA HIS A 72 16.31 6.80 43.40
C HIS A 72 15.29 6.00 42.59
N VAL A 73 15.03 4.81 43.11
CA VAL A 73 14.08 3.82 42.63
C VAL A 73 12.67 4.40 42.68
N ASP A 74 12.04 4.48 41.51
CA ASP A 74 10.60 4.67 41.36
C ASP A 74 9.85 3.46 41.91
N THR A 75 8.84 3.69 42.75
CA THR A 75 7.76 2.71 42.96
C THR A 75 6.44 3.42 42.77
N SER A 76 5.71 2.92 41.78
CA SER A 76 4.47 3.40 41.20
C SER A 76 3.33 3.58 42.20
N THR A 77 2.70 4.76 42.17
CA THR A 77 1.51 5.10 42.96
C THR A 77 0.22 4.69 42.25
N VAL A 78 -0.57 3.88 42.94
CA VAL A 78 -1.99 3.63 42.67
C VAL A 78 -2.81 4.87 43.05
N THR A 79 -3.68 5.31 42.15
CA THR A 79 -4.55 6.50 42.33
C THR A 79 -5.64 6.22 43.37
N GLY A 80 -5.57 6.83 44.55
CA GLY A 80 -6.57 6.68 45.63
C GLY A 80 -7.76 7.63 45.51
N ASP A 81 -8.98 7.08 45.64
CA ASP A 81 -10.29 7.73 45.49
C ASP A 81 -10.64 8.60 46.73
N PRO A 82 -11.18 9.85 46.59
CA PRO A 82 -11.34 10.80 47.69
C PRO A 82 -12.38 10.38 48.73
N PHE A 83 -13.31 9.51 48.34
CA PHE A 83 -14.28 8.88 49.24
C PHE A 83 -13.60 8.06 50.35
N TYR A 84 -12.49 7.40 50.02
CA TYR A 84 -11.83 6.45 50.92
C TYR A 84 -11.07 7.13 52.05
N CYS A 85 -10.43 8.27 51.76
CA CYS A 85 -9.59 8.99 52.72
C CYS A 85 -10.36 10.08 53.51
N GLY A 86 -11.39 10.70 52.94
CA GLY A 86 -12.09 11.83 53.56
C GLY A 86 -13.11 11.44 54.62
N GLU A 87 -13.91 10.40 54.37
CA GLU A 87 -15.09 10.12 55.20
C GLU A 87 -14.82 9.11 56.32
N ARG A 88 -13.88 8.18 56.13
CA ARG A 88 -13.74 7.01 57.02
C ARG A 88 -12.77 7.18 58.20
N LYS A 89 -12.14 8.35 58.35
CA LYS A 89 -11.22 8.72 59.46
C LYS A 89 -10.32 7.55 59.90
N LEU A 90 -9.71 6.89 58.92
CA LEU A 90 -8.85 5.74 59.13
C LEU A 90 -7.64 6.23 59.96
N GLY A 91 -7.36 5.54 61.07
CA GLY A 91 -6.37 5.96 62.06
C GLY A 91 -4.95 6.11 61.50
N THR A 92 -4.01 6.49 62.37
CA THR A 92 -2.63 6.91 62.07
C THR A 92 -1.78 5.93 61.24
N TRP A 93 -2.27 4.71 60.95
CA TRP A 93 -1.59 3.69 60.16
C TRP A 93 -1.97 3.66 58.67
N PHE A 94 -2.86 4.53 58.20
CA PHE A 94 -3.25 4.58 56.79
C PHE A 94 -2.68 5.80 56.05
N TYR A 95 -2.02 5.55 54.92
CA TYR A 95 -1.37 6.57 54.09
C TYR A 95 -2.40 7.27 53.18
N CYS A 96 -2.99 8.36 53.68
CA CYS A 96 -3.93 9.20 52.93
C CYS A 96 -3.24 10.37 52.19
N GLU A 97 -1.91 10.44 52.20
CA GLU A 97 -1.17 11.49 51.55
C GLU A 97 -1.26 11.34 50.03
N ARG A 98 -2.05 12.23 49.41
CA ARG A 98 -2.08 12.35 47.96
C ARG A 98 -0.66 12.76 47.53
N PRO A 99 -0.01 12.01 46.61
CA PRO A 99 1.27 12.44 46.09
C PRO A 99 1.09 13.86 45.56
N LYS A 100 1.89 14.80 46.08
CA LYS A 100 1.85 16.19 45.64
C LYS A 100 2.05 16.18 44.12
N PRO A 101 1.19 16.85 43.33
CA PRO A 101 1.44 16.95 41.90
C PRO A 101 2.82 17.55 41.75
N LYS A 102 3.73 16.79 41.11
CA LYS A 102 5.03 17.30 40.69
C LYS A 102 4.75 18.65 40.01
N PRO A 103 5.43 19.75 40.40
CA PRO A 103 5.24 21.01 39.70
C PRO A 103 5.38 20.69 38.23
N ALA A 104 4.34 21.00 37.46
CA ALA A 104 4.40 20.88 36.03
C ALA A 104 5.56 21.77 35.63
N ASP A 105 6.71 21.15 35.37
CA ASP A 105 7.78 21.78 34.65
C ASP A 105 7.09 22.34 33.43
N THR A 106 6.91 23.64 33.43
CA THR A 106 6.61 24.42 32.24
C THR A 106 7.92 24.45 31.46
N SER A 107 8.48 23.26 31.20
CA SER A 107 9.28 23.00 30.04
C SER A 107 8.30 23.27 28.92
N ALA A 108 8.42 24.47 28.37
CA ALA A 108 7.91 24.80 27.09
C ALA A 108 8.13 23.56 26.22
N SER A 109 7.04 22.88 25.91
CA SER A 109 6.98 21.96 24.79
C SER A 109 7.32 22.82 23.59
N ALA A 110 8.62 23.00 23.34
CA ALA A 110 9.15 23.28 22.04
C ALA A 110 8.60 22.12 21.22
N SER A 111 7.48 22.38 20.57
CA SER A 111 6.71 21.42 19.80
C SER A 111 7.67 20.90 18.74
N ALA A 112 8.39 19.81 19.07
CA ALA A 112 9.32 19.18 18.18
C ALA A 112 8.47 18.80 16.96
N VAL A 113 8.67 19.54 15.87
CA VAL A 113 7.86 19.41 14.67
C VAL A 113 8.07 17.98 14.19
N SER A 114 7.07 17.13 14.47
CA SER A 114 7.12 15.74 14.04
C SER A 114 7.18 15.74 12.52
N PRO A 115 8.06 14.92 11.90
CA PRO A 115 8.21 14.92 10.46
C PRO A 115 6.86 14.62 9.79
N SER A 116 6.57 15.33 8.70
CA SER A 116 5.35 15.12 7.93
C SER A 116 5.31 13.68 7.40
N TYR A 117 4.11 13.17 7.11
CA TYR A 117 3.97 11.82 6.55
C TYR A 117 4.70 11.68 5.20
N ARG A 118 4.78 12.76 4.42
CA ARG A 118 5.56 12.77 3.17
C ARG A 118 7.05 12.56 3.45
N GLN A 119 7.62 13.29 4.41
CA GLN A 119 9.01 13.13 4.83
C GLN A 119 9.30 11.73 5.36
N LYS A 120 8.33 11.08 6.03
CA LYS A 120 8.47 9.69 6.47
C LYS A 120 8.55 8.72 5.27
N LEU A 121 7.69 8.90 4.27
CA LEU A 121 7.74 8.10 3.03
C LEU A 121 9.04 8.33 2.25
N ASP A 122 9.53 9.57 2.18
CA ASP A 122 10.79 9.87 1.48
C ASP A 122 11.98 9.19 2.16
N LYS A 123 12.03 9.15 3.50
CA LYS A 123 13.06 8.40 4.24
C LYS A 123 13.00 6.90 3.94
N ILE A 124 11.80 6.33 3.86
CA ILE A 124 11.60 4.91 3.54
C ILE A 124 12.09 4.62 2.11
N GLY A 125 11.76 5.48 1.14
CA GLY A 125 12.18 5.36 -0.25
C GLY A 125 13.69 5.53 -0.41
N ALA A 126 14.28 6.55 0.21
CA ALA A 126 15.72 6.77 0.21
C ALA A 126 16.49 5.56 0.77
N ARG A 127 15.97 4.92 1.82
CA ARG A 127 16.56 3.70 2.37
C ARG A 127 16.49 2.53 1.39
N LEU A 128 15.39 2.37 0.67
CA LEU A 128 15.26 1.33 -0.37
C LEU A 128 16.31 1.50 -1.45
N GLU A 129 16.44 2.73 -1.99
CA GLU A 129 17.38 3.03 -3.05
C GLU A 129 18.84 2.88 -2.60
N GLU A 130 19.16 3.24 -1.36
CA GLU A 130 20.50 3.00 -0.79
C GLU A 130 20.83 1.51 -0.69
N LEU A 131 19.89 0.69 -0.20
CA LEU A 131 20.08 -0.77 -0.13
C LEU A 131 20.24 -1.40 -1.52
N LYS A 132 19.46 -0.90 -2.49
CA LYS A 132 19.54 -1.34 -3.88
C LYS A 132 20.88 -0.93 -4.51
N ALA A 133 21.32 0.30 -4.30
CA ALA A 133 22.61 0.78 -4.79
C ALA A 133 23.75 -0.07 -4.22
N LYS A 134 23.73 -0.36 -2.92
CA LYS A 134 24.71 -1.27 -2.28
C LYS A 134 24.68 -2.68 -2.87
N ALA A 135 23.50 -3.26 -3.09
CA ALA A 135 23.38 -4.60 -3.66
C ALA A 135 23.86 -4.67 -5.12
N ILE A 136 23.72 -3.58 -5.89
CA ILE A 136 24.19 -3.50 -7.29
C ILE A 136 25.70 -3.30 -7.35
N LEU A 137 26.24 -2.37 -6.55
CA LEU A 137 27.66 -2.04 -6.55
C LEU A 137 28.51 -3.13 -5.90
N GLU A 138 28.00 -3.74 -4.83
CA GLU A 138 28.67 -4.79 -4.07
C GLU A 138 27.74 -6.01 -3.92
N PRO A 139 27.70 -6.90 -4.93
CA PRO A 139 26.80 -8.04 -4.95
C PRO A 139 27.26 -9.15 -3.99
N THR A 140 27.01 -8.93 -2.69
CA THR A 140 27.21 -9.92 -1.63
C THR A 140 25.86 -10.55 -1.23
N SER A 141 25.90 -11.77 -0.70
CA SER A 141 24.69 -12.46 -0.20
C SER A 141 23.94 -11.59 0.82
N ASP A 142 24.68 -10.98 1.75
CA ASP A 142 24.08 -10.19 2.83
C ASP A 142 23.41 -8.90 2.30
N ASN A 143 24.03 -8.21 1.34
CA ASN A 143 23.47 -6.99 0.74
C ASN A 143 22.18 -7.29 -0.05
N ILE A 144 22.16 -8.40 -0.81
CA ILE A 144 20.98 -8.83 -1.55
C ILE A 144 19.85 -9.23 -0.59
N ILE A 145 20.16 -9.99 0.47
CA ILE A 145 19.17 -10.38 1.49
C ILE A 145 18.61 -9.13 2.19
N ALA A 146 19.45 -8.15 2.53
CA ALA A 146 19.01 -6.91 3.16
C ALA A 146 18.04 -6.14 2.25
N TYR A 147 18.35 -6.03 0.95
CA TYR A 147 17.47 -5.42 -0.03
C TYR A 147 16.13 -6.17 -0.17
N VAL A 148 16.17 -7.49 -0.37
CA VAL A 148 14.95 -8.31 -0.56
C VAL A 148 14.06 -8.29 0.68
N ARG A 149 14.63 -8.35 1.88
CA ARG A 149 13.86 -8.23 3.13
C ARG A 149 13.15 -6.88 3.20
N TYR A 150 13.86 -5.80 2.91
CA TYR A 150 13.28 -4.47 2.93
C TYR A 150 12.20 -4.28 1.85
N GLN A 151 12.37 -4.87 0.67
CA GLN A 151 11.31 -4.89 -0.36
C GLN A 151 10.05 -5.60 0.12
N ARG A 152 10.18 -6.73 0.84
CA ARG A 152 9.02 -7.43 1.42
C ARG A 152 8.29 -6.57 2.45
N GLU A 153 9.02 -5.87 3.31
CA GLU A 153 8.39 -4.94 4.26
C GLU A 153 7.57 -3.84 3.55
N GLN A 154 8.02 -3.36 2.39
CA GLN A 154 7.25 -2.39 1.60
C GLN A 154 6.01 -3.02 0.97
N LEU A 155 6.14 -4.26 0.48
CA LEU A 155 5.01 -5.01 -0.04
C LEU A 155 3.97 -5.26 1.07
N ASP A 156 4.39 -5.64 2.27
CA ASP A 156 3.49 -5.87 3.41
C ASP A 156 2.75 -4.59 3.82
N ARG A 157 3.42 -3.43 3.77
CA ARG A 157 2.79 -2.10 3.99
C ARG A 157 1.74 -1.81 2.92
N ALA A 158 2.03 -2.11 1.65
CA ALA A 158 1.09 -1.91 0.55
C ALA A 158 -0.13 -2.83 0.66
N SER A 159 0.08 -4.10 1.03
CA SER A 159 -1.00 -5.06 1.26
C SER A 159 -1.93 -4.59 2.39
N THR A 160 -1.34 -4.17 3.52
CA THR A 160 -2.11 -3.63 4.64
C THR A 160 -2.89 -2.37 4.23
N PHE A 161 -2.29 -1.50 3.42
CA PHE A 161 -2.98 -0.32 2.88
C PHE A 161 -4.18 -0.73 2.00
N ALA A 162 -4.00 -1.70 1.10
CA ALA A 162 -5.07 -2.19 0.24
C ALA A 162 -6.25 -2.76 1.05
N ASP A 163 -5.97 -3.57 2.07
CA ASP A 163 -7.00 -4.16 2.94
C ASP A 163 -7.79 -3.09 3.72
N VAL A 164 -7.08 -2.10 4.27
CA VAL A 164 -7.71 -1.00 5.01
C VAL A 164 -8.49 -0.09 4.06
N TRP A 165 -7.98 0.14 2.85
CA TRP A 165 -8.64 0.94 1.82
C TRP A 165 -9.95 0.32 1.36
N GLU A 166 -9.96 -0.98 1.07
CA GLU A 166 -11.19 -1.70 0.67
C GLU A 166 -12.24 -1.66 1.78
N ARG A 167 -11.84 -1.92 3.04
CA ARG A 167 -12.74 -1.83 4.19
C ARG A 167 -13.29 -0.41 4.39
N ALA A 168 -12.47 0.61 4.18
CA ALA A 168 -12.90 1.99 4.28
C ALA A 168 -13.98 2.32 3.23
N ILE A 169 -13.82 1.87 1.98
CA ILE A 169 -14.85 2.06 0.93
C ILE A 169 -16.15 1.34 1.34
N TRP A 170 -16.09 0.14 1.90
CA TRP A 170 -17.31 -0.56 2.35
C TRP A 170 -18.03 0.13 3.51
N GLN A 171 -17.30 0.85 4.37
CA GLN A 171 -17.87 1.64 5.45
C GLN A 171 -18.42 3.00 4.99
N HIS A 172 -17.94 3.49 3.83
CA HIS A 172 -18.25 4.79 3.26
C HIS A 172 -18.81 4.65 1.84
N PRO A 173 -20.09 4.24 1.69
CA PRO A 173 -20.69 3.99 0.37
C PRO A 173 -20.77 5.24 -0.51
N ASP A 174 -20.65 6.44 0.06
CA ASP A 174 -20.55 7.71 -0.68
C ASP A 174 -19.28 7.79 -1.56
N LEU A 175 -18.24 7.03 -1.22
CA LEU A 175 -17.01 6.93 -1.99
C LEU A 175 -17.10 5.89 -3.14
N ASP A 176 -18.17 5.09 -3.19
CA ASP A 176 -18.33 4.03 -4.18
C ASP A 176 -18.86 4.58 -5.52
N TYR A 177 -17.98 4.61 -6.53
CA TYR A 177 -18.33 5.05 -7.88
C TYR A 177 -19.28 4.09 -8.62
N THR A 178 -19.41 2.83 -8.17
CA THR A 178 -20.32 1.87 -8.80
C THR A 178 -21.80 2.26 -8.66
N LEU A 179 -22.13 3.10 -7.66
CA LEU A 179 -23.44 3.72 -7.51
C LEU A 179 -23.76 4.71 -8.64
N GLN A 180 -22.75 5.39 -9.17
CA GLN A 180 -22.92 6.33 -10.28
C GLN A 180 -22.91 5.60 -11.63
N ARG A 181 -22.12 4.53 -11.75
CA ARG A 181 -21.97 3.78 -13.00
C ARG A 181 -21.82 2.28 -12.75
N PRO A 182 -22.71 1.44 -13.32
CA PRO A 182 -22.63 0.01 -13.11
C PRO A 182 -21.38 -0.60 -13.75
N VAL A 183 -20.77 -1.54 -13.03
CA VAL A 183 -19.57 -2.27 -13.46
C VAL A 183 -19.88 -3.61 -14.11
N SER A 184 -21.06 -4.20 -13.84
CA SER A 184 -21.47 -5.46 -14.47
C SER A 184 -21.76 -5.26 -15.95
N THR A 185 -21.54 -6.30 -16.77
CA THR A 185 -21.77 -6.24 -18.23
C THR A 185 -23.22 -5.92 -18.57
N LEU A 186 -24.17 -6.61 -17.92
CA LEU A 186 -25.61 -6.38 -18.09
C LEU A 186 -26.05 -5.03 -17.54
N GLY A 187 -25.52 -4.61 -16.38
CA GLY A 187 -25.82 -3.30 -15.81
C GLY A 187 -25.34 -2.17 -16.72
N LYS A 188 -24.14 -2.33 -17.31
CA LYS A 188 -23.56 -1.37 -18.24
C LYS A 188 -24.39 -1.25 -19.53
N THR A 189 -24.85 -2.37 -20.12
CA THR A 189 -25.67 -2.31 -21.34
C THR A 189 -27.03 -1.66 -21.07
N ALA A 190 -27.69 -2.02 -19.97
CA ALA A 190 -28.95 -1.41 -19.55
C ALA A 190 -28.80 0.10 -19.27
N TRP A 191 -27.75 0.49 -18.55
CA TRP A 191 -27.44 1.90 -18.27
C TRP A 191 -27.15 2.71 -19.54
N LEU A 192 -26.40 2.14 -20.49
CA LEU A 192 -26.16 2.78 -21.78
C LEU A 192 -27.43 2.91 -22.62
N ALA A 193 -28.30 1.90 -22.61
CA ALA A 193 -29.59 1.94 -23.29
C ALA A 193 -30.48 3.05 -22.71
N GLN A 194 -30.60 3.13 -21.38
CA GLN A 194 -31.35 4.19 -20.71
C GLN A 194 -30.82 5.58 -21.08
N ARG A 195 -29.49 5.78 -21.02
CA ARG A 195 -28.86 7.05 -21.39
C ARG A 195 -29.08 7.44 -22.84
N LYS A 196 -29.10 6.44 -23.74
CA LYS A 196 -29.42 6.66 -25.16
C LYS A 196 -30.86 7.15 -25.30
N THR A 197 -31.82 6.49 -24.67
CA THR A 197 -33.22 6.89 -24.67
C THR A 197 -33.44 8.28 -24.06
N ASP A 198 -32.81 8.59 -22.92
CA ASP A 198 -32.89 9.92 -22.29
C ASP A 198 -32.37 11.00 -23.24
N ARG A 199 -31.23 10.72 -23.91
CA ARG A 199 -30.64 11.64 -24.89
C ARG A 199 -31.56 11.84 -26.08
N GLU A 200 -32.11 10.77 -26.65
CA GLU A 200 -33.04 10.85 -27.78
C GLU A 200 -34.30 11.66 -27.43
N ALA A 201 -34.86 11.47 -26.22
CA ALA A 201 -35.99 12.24 -25.73
C ALA A 201 -35.68 13.74 -25.60
N VAL A 202 -34.50 14.08 -25.05
CA VAL A 202 -34.07 15.49 -24.97
C VAL A 202 -33.90 16.09 -26.35
N ILE A 203 -33.23 15.40 -27.28
CA ILE A 203 -33.03 15.95 -28.63
C ILE A 203 -34.37 16.09 -29.37
N ALA A 204 -35.29 15.14 -29.24
CA ALA A 204 -36.64 15.25 -29.80
C ALA A 204 -37.40 16.47 -29.26
N SER A 205 -37.31 16.75 -27.96
CA SER A 205 -37.94 17.96 -27.37
C SER A 205 -37.32 19.26 -27.88
N LEU A 206 -36.02 19.25 -28.19
CA LEU A 206 -35.31 20.41 -28.73
C LEU A 206 -35.60 20.60 -30.23
N SER A 207 -35.74 19.52 -31.00
CA SER A 207 -36.06 19.59 -32.42
C SER A 207 -37.46 20.15 -32.68
N GLU A 208 -38.44 19.86 -31.82
CA GLU A 208 -39.79 20.45 -31.90
C GLU A 208 -39.75 21.98 -31.76
N ARG A 209 -38.92 22.50 -30.85
CA ARG A 209 -38.85 23.94 -30.57
C ARG A 209 -37.98 24.70 -31.58
N TYR A 210 -36.87 24.11 -32.01
CA TYR A 210 -35.81 24.81 -32.74
C TYR A 210 -35.55 24.27 -34.15
N GLY A 211 -36.23 23.20 -34.60
CA GLY A 211 -36.05 22.63 -35.93
C GLY A 211 -34.68 21.96 -36.13
N LEU A 212 -34.14 21.32 -35.10
CA LEU A 212 -32.85 20.62 -35.16
C LEU A 212 -33.00 19.24 -35.85
N PHE A 213 -32.11 18.94 -36.80
CA PHE A 213 -32.00 17.64 -37.47
C PHE A 213 -30.68 16.97 -37.07
N PHE A 214 -30.73 15.69 -36.70
CA PHE A 214 -29.62 14.93 -36.14
C PHE A 214 -29.67 13.46 -36.54
#